data_AF-A0A8X6S7G2-F1
#
_entry.id   AF-A0A8X6S7G2-F1
#
_cell.length_a   1.000
_cell.length_b   1.000
_cell.length_c   1.000
_cell.angle_alpha   90.00
_cell.angle_beta   90.00
_cell.angle_gamma   90.00
#
_symmetry.space_group_name_H-M   'P 1'
#
loop_
_entity.id
_entity.type
_entity.pdbx_description
1 polymer ?
#
loop_
_entity_poly.entity_id
_entity_poly.type
_entity_poly.pdbx_seq_one_letter_code
_entity_poly.pdbx_strand_id
1 'polypeptide(L)' 'MESNKQHYRHILLFYYRKSKNAVQARKKLTDVYGEGVLTVRQYQNWFAKFRFGDFDVVDAPRSGRPDEADKGIS' A
#
# COMPACT_ATOMS: atom_id res chain seq x y z
N MET A 1 2.19 -14.43 1.89
CA MET A 1 3.18 -13.33 1.98
C MET A 1 2.51 -11.94 1.87
N GLU A 2 1.30 -11.77 2.42
CA GLU A 2 0.62 -10.45 2.55
C GLU A 2 1.22 -9.62 3.70
N SER A 3 1.75 -10.31 4.72
CA SER A 3 2.28 -9.73 5.98
C SER A 3 3.39 -8.70 5.77
N ASN A 4 4.29 -8.89 4.79
CA ASN A 4 5.41 -7.98 4.58
C ASN A 4 4.97 -6.65 3.95
N LYS A 5 3.99 -6.68 3.03
CA LYS A 5 3.49 -5.44 2.40
C LYS A 5 2.74 -4.58 3.40
N GLN A 6 1.90 -5.19 4.23
CA GLN A 6 1.18 -4.47 5.29
C GLN A 6 2.15 -3.88 6.31
N HIS A 7 3.19 -4.62 6.69
CA HIS A 7 4.27 -4.12 7.55
C HIS A 7 4.92 -2.84 6.97
N TYR A 8 5.31 -2.85 5.69
CA TYR A 8 5.90 -1.68 5.06
C TYR A 8 4.95 -0.47 5.05
N ARG A 9 3.65 -0.69 4.82
CA ARG A 9 2.63 0.38 4.84
C ARG A 9 2.47 1.00 6.21
N HIS A 10 2.50 0.21 7.29
CA HIS A 10 2.54 0.73 8.65
C HIS A 10 3.77 1.62 8.88
N ILE A 11 4.93 1.21 8.38
CA ILE A 11 6.16 2.03 8.48
C ILE A 11 6.01 3.34 7.69
N LEU A 12 5.36 3.32 6.51
CA LEU A 12 5.06 4.55 5.77
C LEU A 12 4.15 5.49 6.56
N LEU A 13 3.10 4.96 7.19
CA LEU A 13 2.20 5.74 8.04
C LEU A 13 2.95 6.36 9.23
N PHE A 14 3.85 5.60 9.85
CA PHE A 14 4.73 6.12 10.90
C PHE A 14 5.56 7.31 10.42
N TYR A 15 6.21 7.21 9.25
CA TYR A 15 6.99 8.32 8.71
C TYR A 15 6.14 9.52 8.29
N TYR A 16 4.95 9.29 7.76
CA TYR A 16 3.99 10.35 7.47
C TYR A 16 3.63 11.14 8.73
N ARG A 17 3.32 10.45 9.85
CA ARG A 17 3.04 11.10 11.14
C ARG A 17 4.23 11.87 11.72
N LYS A 18 5.46 11.52 11.34
CA LYS A 18 6.68 12.29 11.66
C LYS A 18 6.95 13.44 10.69
N SER A 19 5.95 13.86 9.92
CA SER A 19 6.03 14.93 8.92
C SER A 19 7.14 14.70 7.88
N LYS A 20 7.46 13.43 7.58
CA LYS A 20 8.38 13.09 6.48
C LYS A 20 7.60 12.98 5.19
N ASN A 21 8.24 13.27 4.06
CA ASN A 21 7.64 13.06 2.75
C ASN A 21 7.96 11.66 2.20
N ALA A 22 7.32 11.29 1.09
CA ALA A 22 7.46 9.97 0.47
C ALA A 22 8.92 9.63 0.09
N VAL A 23 9.70 10.61 -0.36
CA VAL A 23 11.11 10.41 -0.75
C VAL A 23 11.98 10.08 0.48
N GLN A 24 11.78 10.80 1.58
CA GLN A 24 12.47 10.56 2.85
C GLN A 24 12.08 9.21 3.45
N ALA A 25 10.79 8.85 3.42
CA ALA A 25 10.30 7.57 3.88
C ALA A 25 10.88 6.40 3.05
N ARG A 26 10.91 6.55 1.72
CA ARG A 26 11.55 5.59 0.82
C ARG A 26 13.01 5.36 1.17
N LYS A 27 13.81 6.44 1.26
CA LYS A 27 15.23 6.33 1.59
C LYS A 27 15.43 5.55 2.90
N LYS A 28 14.70 5.91 3.95
CA LYS A 28 14.80 5.23 5.25
C LYS A 28 14.37 3.76 5.22
N LEU A 29 13.35 3.43 4.42
CA LEU A 29 12.87 2.06 4.32
C LEU A 29 13.87 1.20 3.53
N THR A 30 14.40 1.74 2.43
CA THR A 30 15.45 1.10 1.62
C THR A 30 16.75 0.93 2.40
N ASP A 31 17.16 1.90 3.23
CA ASP A 31 18.37 1.79 4.05
C ASP A 31 18.28 0.62 5.07
N VAL A 32 17.08 0.22 5.49
CA VAL A 32 16.86 -0.86 6.48
C VAL A 32 16.60 -2.21 5.82
N TYR A 33 15.77 -2.24 4.77
CA TYR A 33 15.27 -3.49 4.17
C TYR A 33 15.86 -3.79 2.79
N GLY A 34 16.67 -2.89 2.23
CA GLY A 34 17.21 -2.98 0.88
C GLY A 34 16.26 -2.49 -0.21
N GLU A 35 16.67 -2.67 -1.46
CA GLU A 35 15.89 -2.27 -2.63
C GLU A 35 14.69 -3.19 -2.88
N GLY A 36 13.70 -2.71 -3.65
CA GLY A 36 12.57 -3.54 -4.10
C GLY A 36 11.47 -3.77 -3.06
N VAL A 37 11.54 -3.13 -1.89
CA VAL A 37 10.52 -3.20 -0.83
C VAL A 37 9.13 -2.77 -1.33
N LEU A 38 9.09 -1.61 -1.99
CA LEU A 38 7.91 -1.05 -2.65
C LEU A 38 8.38 -0.28 -3.90
N THR A 39 7.51 -0.19 -4.90
CA THR A 39 7.76 0.67 -6.06
C THR A 39 7.55 2.14 -5.70
N VAL A 40 8.19 3.06 -6.43
CA VAL A 40 8.03 4.53 -6.22
C VAL A 40 6.56 4.94 -6.25
N ARG A 41 5.78 4.38 -7.17
CA ARG A 41 4.33 4.63 -7.28
C ARG A 41 3.57 4.19 -6.02
N GLN A 42 3.95 3.07 -5.41
CA GLN A 42 3.33 2.63 -4.16
C GLN A 42 3.60 3.62 -3.02
N TYR A 43 4.83 4.11 -2.85
CA TYR A 43 5.13 5.16 -1.87
C TYR A 43 4.25 6.40 -2.08
N GLN A 44 4.15 6.88 -3.32
CA GLN A 44 3.35 8.06 -3.65
C GLN A 44 1.85 7.85 -3.37
N ASN A 45 1.30 6.71 -3.76
CA ASN A 45 -0.11 6.37 -3.56
C ASN A 45 -0.46 6.31 -2.06
N TRP A 46 0.37 5.67 -1.25
CA TRP A 46 0.16 5.61 0.21
C TRP A 46 0.20 7.00 0.85
N PHE A 47 1.18 7.83 0.46
CA PHE A 47 1.26 9.19 0.95
C PHE A 47 0.09 10.07 0.48
N ALA A 48 -0.43 9.86 -0.72
CA ALA A 48 -1.65 10.52 -1.18
C ALA A 48 -2.84 10.10 -0.31
N LYS A 49 -3.02 8.80 -0.08
CA LYS A 49 -4.06 8.23 0.79
C LYS A 49 -4.05 8.87 2.19
N PHE A 50 -2.88 8.94 2.82
CA PHE A 50 -2.71 9.55 4.15
C PHE A 50 -3.00 11.06 4.15
N ARG A 51 -2.70 11.78 3.06
CA ARG A 51 -3.07 13.20 2.90
C ARG A 51 -4.57 13.42 2.84
N PHE A 52 -5.33 12.45 2.32
CA PHE A 52 -6.80 12.46 2.33
C PHE A 52 -7.40 12.02 3.67
N GLY A 53 -6.58 11.73 4.67
CA GLY A 53 -7.04 11.30 6.00
C GLY A 53 -7.43 9.82 6.09
N ASP A 54 -7.21 9.05 5.04
CA ASP A 54 -7.43 7.60 5.06
C ASP A 54 -6.14 6.91 5.52
N PHE A 55 -6.20 6.30 6.71
CA PHE A 55 -5.08 5.64 7.36
C PHE A 55 -5.19 4.12 7.37
N ASP A 56 -6.19 3.55 6.70
CA ASP A 56 -6.30 2.10 6.59
C ASP A 56 -5.15 1.56 5.72
N VAL A 57 -4.31 0.68 6.27
CA VAL A 57 -3.17 0.10 5.55
C VAL A 57 -3.49 -1.25 4.90
N VAL A 58 -4.71 -1.75 5.11
CA VAL A 58 -5.22 -2.94 4.44
C VAL A 58 -5.63 -2.57 3.01
N ASP A 59 -5.41 -3.48 2.07
CA ASP A 59 -5.95 -3.29 0.73
C ASP A 59 -7.47 -3.46 0.79
N ALA A 60 -8.19 -2.55 0.13
CA ALA A 60 -9.63 -2.73 -0.03
C ALA A 60 -9.91 -4.08 -0.73
N PRO A 61 -11.04 -4.74 -0.42
CA PRO A 61 -11.44 -5.94 -1.12
C PRO A 61 -11.38 -5.69 -2.62
N ARG A 62 -10.65 -6.54 -3.35
CA ARG A 62 -10.64 -6.43 -4.81
C ARG A 62 -12.04 -6.79 -5.28
N SER A 63 -12.74 -5.83 -5.90
CA SER A 63 -13.93 -6.13 -6.67
C SER A 63 -13.49 -7.02 -7.84
N GLY A 64 -13.62 -8.33 -7.66
CA GLY A 64 -13.47 -9.27 -8.75
C GLY A 64 -14.57 -9.06 -9.80
N ARG A 65 -14.35 -9.56 -11.01
CA ARG A 65 -15.45 -9.74 -11.97
C ARG A 65 -16.51 -10.63 -11.31
N PRO A 66 -17.81 -10.29 -11.35
CA PRO A 66 -18.85 -11.21 -10.87
C PRO A 66 -18.72 -12.54 -11.62
N ASP A 67 -18.76 -13.63 -10.87
CA ASP A 67 -18.64 -15.02 -11.34
C ASP A 67 -19.99 -15.51 -11.91
N GLU A 68 -20.63 -14.67 -12.74
CA GLU A 68 -21.90 -15.01 -13.40
C GLU A 68 -21.60 -15.48 -14.82
N ALA A 69 -21.07 -16.69 -14.94
CA ALA A 69 -20.96 -17.39 -16.20
C ALA A 69 -21.09 -18.90 -16.01
N ASP A 70 -22.21 -19.37 -15.43
CA ASP A 70 -22.83 -20.64 -15.82
C ASP A 70 -24.23 -20.82 -15.19
N LYS A 71 -25.24 -20.14 -15.72
CA LYS A 71 -26.64 -20.58 -15.57
C LYS A 71 -27.41 -20.23 -16.84
N GLY A 72 -27.47 -21.16 -17.78
CA GLY A 72 -28.46 -21.08 -18.86
C GLY A 72 -28.07 -21.74 -20.16
N ILE A 73 -27.81 -23.05 -20.16
CA ILE A 73 -28.27 -23.88 -21.27
C ILE A 73 -29.46 -24.67 -20.70
N SER A 74 -30.66 -24.17 -20.99
CA SER A 74 -31.88 -24.98 -20.97
C SER A 74 -32.20 -25.41 -22.39
#